data_AF-A0A1Y0FZ17-F1
#
_entry.id   AF-A0A1Y0FZ17-F1
#
_cell.length_a   1.000
_cell.length_b   1.000
_cell.length_c   1.000
_cell.angle_alpha   90.00
_cell.angle_beta   90.00
_cell.angle_gamma   90.00
#
_symmetry.space_group_name_H-M   'P 1'
#
loop_
_entity.id
_entity.type
_entity.pdbx_description
1 polymer ?
#
loop_
_entity_poly.entity_id
_entity_poly.type
_entity_poly.pdbx_seq_one_letter_code
_entity_poly.pdbx_strand_id
1 'polypeptide(L)'
;MRRNTKPYWIKRITTLCNRWYVEHFIRPQFDAAGKYVEIAHPRHLELFGRKIRIGDHAHIIAATDNKIRLTTWSGKQGQGEITIGNYCLISPGVRISAARSVHIGDNCMLAANVYVSDSDWHHVYNRIRPFRCTKPVVLEDNVWLGEGVIVLKGVTIGENSVIGAGSVVTKDIPANVVAAGNPARVIKKINPQRRMLKRELMFRDAQHYYRNQDELDRYMLANNGWLNWLRSVFFPNRND
;
A
#
# COMPACT_ATOMS: atom_id res chain seq x y z
N MET A 1 -10.85 20.43 -10.17
CA MET A 1 -11.47 19.34 -9.40
C MET A 1 -12.98 19.53 -9.44
N ARG A 2 -13.74 18.46 -9.68
CA ARG A 2 -15.21 18.46 -9.54
C ARG A 2 -15.60 18.68 -8.07
N ARG A 3 -16.76 19.27 -7.81
CA ARG A 3 -17.18 19.64 -6.45
C ARG A 3 -17.72 18.40 -5.75
N ASN A 4 -17.07 17.98 -4.67
CA ASN A 4 -17.66 16.96 -3.82
C ASN A 4 -18.88 17.56 -3.09
N THR A 5 -20.10 17.14 -3.46
CA THR A 5 -21.37 17.57 -2.86
C THR A 5 -21.77 16.75 -1.64
N LYS A 6 -20.98 15.73 -1.25
CA LYS A 6 -21.31 14.83 -0.14
C LYS A 6 -21.38 15.61 1.18
N PRO A 7 -22.48 15.51 1.95
CA PRO A 7 -22.56 16.10 3.28
C PRO A 7 -21.56 15.44 4.22
N TYR A 8 -21.00 16.23 5.15
CA TYR A 8 -20.03 15.76 6.12
C TYR A 8 -20.51 14.55 6.93
N TRP A 9 -21.77 14.54 7.38
CA TRP A 9 -22.32 13.41 8.16
C TRP A 9 -22.34 12.09 7.37
N ILE A 10 -22.50 12.12 6.04
CA ILE A 10 -22.44 10.93 5.17
C ILE A 10 -21.02 10.40 5.08
N LYS A 11 -20.04 11.29 4.94
CA LYS A 11 -18.62 10.93 4.98
C LYS A 11 -18.26 10.29 6.33
N ARG A 12 -18.78 10.83 7.43
CA ARG A 12 -18.60 10.26 8.77
C ARG A 12 -19.21 8.86 8.91
N ILE A 13 -20.46 8.65 8.48
CA ILE A 13 -21.10 7.32 8.45
C ILE A 13 -20.29 6.35 7.59
N THR A 14 -19.89 6.76 6.38
CA THR A 14 -19.05 5.93 5.49
C THR A 14 -17.77 5.49 6.17
N THR A 15 -17.12 6.40 6.90
CA THR A 15 -15.88 6.13 7.64
C THR A 15 -16.11 5.15 8.79
N LEU A 16 -17.21 5.30 9.53
CA LEU A 16 -17.59 4.36 10.59
C LEU A 16 -17.91 2.97 10.04
N CYS A 17 -18.66 2.88 8.94
CA CYS A 17 -18.96 1.61 8.26
C CYS A 17 -17.67 0.95 7.74
N ASN A 18 -16.75 1.72 7.17
CA ASN A 18 -15.45 1.19 6.73
C ASN A 18 -14.64 0.67 7.91
N ARG A 19 -14.54 1.43 9.00
CA ARG A 19 -13.81 0.99 10.21
C ARG A 19 -14.41 -0.29 10.79
N TRP A 20 -15.73 -0.36 10.93
CA TRP A 20 -16.41 -1.57 11.36
C TRP A 20 -16.12 -2.76 10.44
N TYR A 21 -16.20 -2.55 9.11
CA TYR A 21 -15.91 -3.58 8.14
C TYR A 21 -14.45 -4.06 8.21
N VAL A 22 -13.50 -3.13 8.42
CA VAL A 22 -12.09 -3.47 8.62
C VAL A 22 -11.92 -4.34 9.84
N GLU A 23 -12.41 -3.93 11.00
CA GLU A 23 -12.26 -4.70 12.25
C GLU A 23 -12.96 -6.05 12.20
N HIS A 24 -14.14 -6.13 11.58
CA HIS A 24 -14.96 -7.34 11.59
C HIS A 24 -14.58 -8.35 10.49
N PHE A 25 -14.27 -7.88 9.28
CA PHE A 25 -14.03 -8.77 8.14
C PHE A 25 -12.59 -8.81 7.67
N ILE A 26 -11.86 -7.69 7.67
CA ILE A 26 -10.51 -7.64 7.09
C ILE A 26 -9.44 -8.01 8.11
N ARG A 27 -9.50 -7.43 9.32
CA ARG A 27 -8.51 -7.64 10.37
C ARG A 27 -8.32 -9.11 10.75
N PRO A 28 -9.39 -9.94 10.87
CA PRO A 28 -9.23 -11.37 11.15
C PRO A 28 -8.56 -12.17 10.03
N GLN A 29 -8.44 -11.62 8.80
CA GLN A 29 -7.74 -12.27 7.70
C GLN A 29 -6.21 -12.11 7.79
N PHE A 30 -5.73 -11.12 8.54
CA PHE A 30 -4.31 -10.99 8.83
C PHE A 30 -3.91 -11.92 9.98
N ASP A 31 -2.77 -12.58 9.86
CA ASP A 31 -2.20 -13.38 10.95
C ASP A 31 -1.64 -12.49 12.08
N ALA A 32 -1.34 -11.23 11.77
CA ALA A 32 -1.15 -10.17 12.76
C ALA A 32 -1.45 -8.81 12.12
N ALA A 33 -2.19 -7.96 12.84
CA ALA A 33 -2.46 -6.60 12.43
C ALA A 33 -2.26 -5.65 13.60
N GLY A 34 -1.42 -4.63 13.38
CA GLY A 34 -1.13 -3.57 14.33
C GLY A 34 -2.33 -2.70 14.69
N LYS A 35 -2.08 -1.66 15.49
CA LYS A 35 -3.04 -0.65 15.89
C LYS A 35 -3.21 0.39 14.79
N TYR A 36 -4.39 0.98 14.72
CA TYR A 36 -4.69 2.11 13.81
C TYR A 36 -4.42 1.82 12.32
N VAL A 37 -4.71 0.60 11.86
CA VAL A 37 -4.71 0.28 10.43
C VAL A 37 -5.92 0.92 9.78
N GLU A 38 -5.68 1.88 8.89
CA GLU A 38 -6.75 2.59 8.16
C GLU A 38 -6.83 2.07 6.73
N ILE A 39 -8.03 1.63 6.33
CA ILE A 39 -8.27 1.09 4.99
C ILE A 39 -9.44 1.83 4.37
N ALA A 40 -9.15 2.64 3.34
CA ALA A 40 -10.18 3.23 2.50
C ALA A 40 -10.70 2.20 1.50
N HIS A 41 -12.01 2.12 1.37
CA HIS A 41 -12.71 1.16 0.50
C HIS A 41 -12.29 -0.31 0.73
N PRO A 42 -12.42 -0.83 1.97
CA PRO A 42 -11.82 -2.10 2.38
C PRO A 42 -12.29 -3.33 1.62
N ARG A 43 -13.43 -3.26 0.93
CA ARG A 43 -13.96 -4.33 0.07
C ARG A 43 -13.09 -4.61 -1.18
N HIS A 44 -12.12 -3.76 -1.47
CA HIS A 44 -11.21 -3.89 -2.60
C HIS A 44 -9.78 -4.25 -2.19
N LEU A 45 -9.60 -4.67 -0.93
CA LEU A 45 -8.40 -5.35 -0.46
C LEU A 45 -8.69 -6.86 -0.38
N GLU A 46 -7.87 -7.66 -1.04
CA GLU A 46 -7.97 -9.11 -1.05
C GLU A 46 -6.71 -9.72 -0.41
N LEU A 47 -6.91 -10.55 0.62
CA LEU A 47 -5.86 -11.34 1.25
C LEU A 47 -6.06 -12.81 0.88
N PHE A 48 -4.97 -13.49 0.54
CA PHE A 48 -4.99 -14.92 0.25
C PHE A 48 -3.80 -15.63 0.89
N GLY A 49 -4.08 -16.75 1.56
CA GLY A 49 -3.08 -17.58 2.22
C GLY A 49 -2.90 -17.24 3.71
N ARG A 50 -1.70 -17.49 4.24
CA ARG A 50 -1.35 -17.40 5.67
C ARG A 50 0.00 -16.69 5.83
N LYS A 51 0.32 -16.26 7.04
CA LYS A 51 1.49 -15.43 7.38
C LYS A 51 1.49 -14.09 6.63
N ILE A 52 0.35 -13.40 6.65
CA ILE A 52 0.27 -12.01 6.21
C ILE A 52 0.17 -11.13 7.45
N ARG A 53 1.17 -10.27 7.65
CA ARG A 53 1.29 -9.41 8.82
C ARG A 53 1.43 -7.95 8.41
N ILE A 54 0.80 -7.06 9.17
CA ILE A 54 0.86 -5.61 8.95
C ILE A 54 1.05 -4.87 10.27
N GLY A 55 1.95 -3.87 10.27
CA GLY A 55 2.31 -3.06 11.42
C GLY A 55 1.27 -1.99 11.79
N ASP A 56 1.66 -1.18 12.77
CA ASP A 56 0.86 -0.07 13.30
C ASP A 56 0.76 1.07 12.26
N HIS A 57 -0.35 1.82 12.29
CA HIS A 57 -0.55 3.04 11.49
C HIS A 57 -0.39 2.83 9.97
N ALA A 58 -0.61 1.61 9.48
CA ALA A 58 -0.60 1.35 8.05
C ALA A 58 -1.84 1.98 7.39
N HIS A 59 -1.62 2.67 6.28
CA HIS A 59 -2.66 3.30 5.47
C HIS A 59 -2.79 2.55 4.14
N ILE A 60 -3.97 2.01 3.87
CA ILE A 60 -4.29 1.31 2.64
C ILE A 60 -5.41 2.07 1.92
N ILE A 61 -5.15 2.49 0.69
CA ILE A 61 -6.14 3.16 -0.15
C ILE A 61 -6.49 2.21 -1.29
N ALA A 62 -7.62 1.51 -1.18
CA ALA A 62 -8.10 0.64 -2.23
C ALA A 62 -9.09 1.38 -3.14
N ALA A 63 -9.25 0.89 -4.37
CA ALA A 63 -10.19 1.44 -5.34
C ALA A 63 -10.97 0.31 -6.04
N THR A 64 -12.16 0.62 -6.54
CA THR A 64 -13.07 -0.34 -7.19
C THR A 64 -12.52 -0.89 -8.49
N ASP A 65 -11.85 -0.04 -9.27
CA ASP A 65 -11.24 -0.34 -10.57
C ASP A 65 -9.90 -1.06 -10.43
N ASN A 66 -9.26 -0.92 -9.27
CA ASN A 66 -7.90 -1.39 -9.06
C ASN A 66 -7.67 -1.93 -7.64
N LYS A 67 -8.04 -3.20 -7.45
CA LYS A 67 -7.95 -3.89 -6.16
C LYS A 67 -6.51 -4.12 -5.72
N ILE A 68 -6.29 -4.06 -4.41
CA ILE A 68 -5.02 -4.43 -3.77
C ILE A 68 -5.06 -5.92 -3.44
N ARG A 69 -3.96 -6.64 -3.71
CA ARG A 69 -3.85 -8.08 -3.43
C ARG A 69 -2.58 -8.41 -2.66
N LEU A 70 -2.76 -9.07 -1.52
CA LEU A 70 -1.68 -9.68 -0.74
C LEU A 70 -1.86 -11.18 -0.79
N THR A 71 -0.90 -11.90 -1.37
CA THR A 71 -1.05 -13.32 -1.66
C THR A 71 0.18 -14.09 -1.21
N THR A 72 -0.03 -15.07 -0.34
CA THR A 72 1.00 -16.02 0.06
C THR A 72 0.64 -17.41 -0.46
N TRP A 73 1.65 -18.15 -0.88
CA TRP A 73 1.51 -19.52 -1.36
C TRP A 73 2.28 -20.49 -0.48
N SER A 74 1.71 -21.67 -0.26
CA SER A 74 2.39 -22.80 0.36
C SER A 74 3.04 -23.64 -0.74
N GLY A 75 4.32 -23.97 -0.57
CA GLY A 75 5.04 -24.88 -1.45
C GLY A 75 5.85 -25.90 -0.66
N LYS A 76 6.58 -26.76 -1.38
CA LYS A 76 7.49 -27.75 -0.74
C LYS A 76 8.59 -27.10 0.13
N GLN A 77 8.90 -25.83 -0.12
CA GLN A 77 9.90 -25.07 0.65
C GLN A 77 9.32 -24.41 1.90
N GLY A 78 8.00 -24.52 2.12
CA GLY A 78 7.31 -23.95 3.27
C GLY A 78 6.17 -23.02 2.89
N GLN A 79 5.62 -22.36 3.90
CA GLN A 79 4.59 -21.32 3.78
C GLN A 79 5.26 -19.99 3.45
N GLY A 80 4.90 -19.37 2.32
CA GLY A 80 5.27 -18.01 1.99
C GLY A 80 4.75 -16.99 3.00
N GLU A 81 5.46 -15.88 3.17
CA GLU A 81 5.16 -14.86 4.17
C GLU A 81 5.23 -13.45 3.58
N ILE A 82 4.31 -12.59 4.01
CA ILE A 82 4.33 -11.15 3.73
C ILE A 82 4.33 -10.43 5.07
N THR A 83 5.36 -9.63 5.32
CA THR A 83 5.43 -8.74 6.48
C THR A 83 5.53 -7.30 6.01
N ILE A 84 4.62 -6.46 6.48
CA ILE A 84 4.58 -5.03 6.20
C ILE A 84 4.75 -4.27 7.52
N GLY A 85 5.74 -3.38 7.56
CA GLY A 85 6.09 -2.58 8.73
C GLY A 85 5.06 -1.50 9.08
N ASN A 86 5.45 -0.67 10.03
CA ASN A 86 4.66 0.43 10.56
C ASN A 86 4.62 1.61 9.60
N TYR A 87 3.57 2.43 9.69
CA TYR A 87 3.44 3.70 8.98
C TYR A 87 3.48 3.58 7.45
N CYS A 88 3.29 2.38 6.89
CA CYS A 88 3.35 2.15 5.46
C CYS A 88 2.13 2.77 4.74
N LEU A 89 2.33 3.18 3.49
CA LEU A 89 1.25 3.58 2.57
C LEU A 89 1.17 2.59 1.41
N ILE A 90 0.00 2.01 1.19
CA ILE A 90 -0.29 1.10 0.08
C ILE A 90 -1.41 1.71 -0.77
N SER A 91 -1.08 2.02 -2.03
CA SER A 91 -2.01 2.68 -2.97
C SER A 91 -2.80 1.66 -3.81
N PRO A 92 -3.81 2.10 -4.59
CA PRO A 92 -4.64 1.18 -5.38
C PRO A 92 -3.83 0.31 -6.36
N GLY A 93 -4.25 -0.93 -6.55
CA GLY A 93 -3.63 -1.85 -7.51
C GLY A 93 -2.32 -2.50 -7.09
N VAL A 94 -1.80 -2.20 -5.89
CA VAL A 94 -0.60 -2.87 -5.39
C VAL A 94 -0.85 -4.38 -5.27
N ARG A 95 0.10 -5.17 -5.79
CA ARG A 95 0.09 -6.64 -5.73
C ARG A 95 1.39 -7.13 -5.12
N ILE A 96 1.29 -7.81 -3.98
CA ILE A 96 2.43 -8.44 -3.31
C ILE A 96 2.17 -9.94 -3.27
N SER A 97 3.09 -10.73 -3.80
CA SER A 97 2.92 -12.16 -3.96
C SER A 97 4.17 -12.91 -3.51
N ALA A 98 4.02 -13.74 -2.46
CA ALA A 98 5.12 -14.42 -1.80
C ALA A 98 4.94 -15.95 -1.79
N ALA A 99 5.95 -16.67 -2.26
CA ALA A 99 6.08 -18.13 -2.11
C ALA A 99 7.18 -18.52 -1.10
N ARG A 100 8.00 -17.56 -0.66
CA ARG A 100 9.03 -17.68 0.37
C ARG A 100 8.94 -16.56 1.40
N SER A 101 9.31 -15.33 1.06
CA SER A 101 9.16 -14.16 1.92
C SER A 101 9.28 -12.84 1.17
N VAL A 102 8.34 -11.92 1.44
CA VAL A 102 8.44 -10.50 1.10
C VAL A 102 8.39 -9.70 2.39
N HIS A 103 9.43 -8.92 2.65
CA HIS A 103 9.53 -8.02 3.79
C HIS A 103 9.52 -6.57 3.32
N ILE A 104 8.64 -5.76 3.91
CA ILE A 104 8.55 -4.32 3.70
C ILE A 104 8.77 -3.65 5.05
N GLY A 105 9.84 -2.88 5.17
CA GLY A 105 10.21 -2.14 6.37
C GLY A 105 9.25 -1.01 6.71
N ASP A 106 9.58 -0.27 7.75
CA ASP A 106 8.75 0.81 8.27
C ASP A 106 8.77 2.01 7.32
N ASN A 107 7.72 2.85 7.35
CA ASN A 107 7.62 4.08 6.57
C ASN A 107 7.62 3.92 5.04
N CYS A 108 7.54 2.70 4.52
CA CYS A 108 7.55 2.47 3.07
C CYS A 108 6.29 3.02 2.39
N MET A 109 6.46 3.46 1.14
CA MET A 109 5.37 3.94 0.29
C MET A 109 5.35 3.16 -1.02
N LEU A 110 4.21 2.51 -1.29
CA LEU A 110 3.96 1.83 -2.55
C LEU A 110 2.88 2.60 -3.29
N ALA A 111 3.27 3.26 -4.37
CA ALA A 111 2.35 3.93 -5.28
C ALA A 111 1.48 2.93 -6.03
N ALA A 112 0.56 3.44 -6.86
CA ALA A 112 -0.40 2.60 -7.55
C ALA A 112 0.29 1.54 -8.42
N ASN A 113 -0.38 0.41 -8.65
CA ASN A 113 0.07 -0.63 -9.60
C ASN A 113 1.45 -1.26 -9.33
N VAL A 114 2.05 -1.06 -8.14
CA VAL A 114 3.32 -1.71 -7.80
C VAL A 114 3.14 -3.22 -7.71
N TYR A 115 4.05 -3.97 -8.31
CA TYR A 115 4.11 -5.43 -8.23
C TYR A 115 5.39 -5.88 -7.55
N VAL A 116 5.26 -6.69 -6.48
CA VAL A 116 6.38 -7.28 -5.76
C VAL A 116 6.22 -8.79 -5.74
N SER A 117 7.24 -9.52 -6.20
CA SER A 117 7.23 -10.98 -6.17
C SER A 117 8.59 -11.59 -5.87
N ASP A 118 8.59 -12.61 -5.02
CA ASP A 118 9.77 -13.38 -4.61
C ASP A 118 9.97 -14.68 -5.41
N SER A 119 9.22 -14.86 -6.51
CA SER A 119 9.15 -16.12 -7.27
C SER A 119 8.95 -15.87 -8.76
N ASP A 120 9.52 -16.74 -9.60
CA ASP A 120 9.18 -16.79 -11.03
C ASP A 120 7.86 -17.56 -11.30
N TRP A 121 7.25 -18.10 -10.25
CA TRP A 121 6.04 -18.94 -10.25
C TRP A 121 6.22 -20.30 -10.93
N HIS A 122 6.55 -20.32 -12.20
CA HIS A 122 6.78 -21.53 -12.99
C HIS A 122 8.19 -21.54 -13.58
N HIS A 123 8.79 -22.72 -13.63
CA HIS A 123 10.06 -22.90 -14.33
C HIS A 123 9.82 -22.92 -15.85
N VAL A 124 10.74 -22.34 -16.63
CA VAL A 124 10.64 -22.25 -18.10
C VAL A 124 10.46 -23.62 -18.75
N TYR A 125 11.20 -24.63 -18.27
CA TYR A 125 11.18 -25.99 -18.82
C TYR A 125 10.22 -26.95 -18.12
N ASN A 126 9.81 -26.67 -16.87
CA ASN A 126 8.96 -27.56 -16.09
C ASN A 126 7.88 -26.76 -15.38
N ARG A 127 6.78 -26.51 -16.10
CA ARG A 127 5.67 -25.65 -15.62
C ARG A 127 4.78 -26.33 -14.58
N ILE A 128 4.83 -27.65 -14.42
CA ILE A 128 4.02 -28.41 -13.46
C ILE A 128 4.61 -28.41 -12.03
N ARG A 129 5.80 -27.83 -11.82
CA ARG A 129 6.44 -27.70 -10.51
C ARG A 129 6.58 -26.22 -10.10
N PRO A 130 5.51 -25.61 -9.56
CA PRO A 130 5.55 -24.21 -9.16
C PRO A 130 6.49 -23.97 -7.96
N PHE A 131 6.86 -22.70 -7.75
CA PHE A 131 7.60 -22.23 -6.57
C PHE A 131 8.99 -22.84 -6.37
N ARG A 132 9.64 -23.36 -7.43
CA ARG A 132 11.03 -23.85 -7.34
C ARG A 132 12.07 -22.74 -7.29
N CYS A 133 11.76 -21.60 -7.90
CA CYS A 133 12.72 -20.53 -8.16
C CYS A 133 12.37 -19.31 -7.31
N THR A 134 12.44 -19.46 -5.99
CA THR A 134 12.12 -18.42 -5.02
C THR A 134 13.38 -17.80 -4.41
N LYS A 135 13.36 -16.49 -4.19
CA LYS A 135 14.38 -15.76 -3.41
C LYS A 135 13.71 -14.59 -2.70
N PRO A 136 13.98 -14.37 -1.39
CA PRO A 136 13.33 -13.32 -0.62
C PRO A 136 13.42 -11.95 -1.28
N VAL A 137 12.41 -11.11 -1.07
CA VAL A 137 12.46 -9.68 -1.42
C VAL A 137 12.42 -8.87 -0.14
N VAL A 138 13.30 -7.86 -0.04
CA VAL A 138 13.40 -6.98 1.12
C VAL A 138 13.36 -5.53 0.66
N LEU A 139 12.39 -4.78 1.16
CA LEU A 139 12.41 -3.32 1.12
C LEU A 139 12.79 -2.90 2.53
N GLU A 140 13.94 -2.25 2.68
CA GLU A 140 14.33 -1.65 3.96
C GLU A 140 13.46 -0.42 4.28
N ASP A 141 13.72 0.20 5.42
CA ASP A 141 12.89 1.30 5.91
C ASP A 141 12.86 2.49 4.94
N ASN A 142 11.68 3.11 4.87
CA ASN A 142 11.45 4.38 4.17
C ASN A 142 11.75 4.31 2.66
N VAL A 143 11.60 3.13 2.06
CA VAL A 143 11.65 2.95 0.61
C VAL A 143 10.38 3.50 -0.04
N TRP A 144 10.54 4.21 -1.15
CA TRP A 144 9.41 4.67 -1.97
C TRP A 144 9.44 4.05 -3.37
N LEU A 145 8.42 3.27 -3.68
CA LEU A 145 8.19 2.72 -5.02
C LEU A 145 7.19 3.60 -5.78
N GLY A 146 7.63 4.17 -6.90
CA GLY A 146 6.79 4.90 -7.84
C GLY A 146 5.74 4.01 -8.52
N GLU A 147 4.79 4.65 -9.20
CA GLU A 147 3.66 3.94 -9.81
C GLU A 147 4.14 2.90 -10.84
N GLY A 148 3.56 1.70 -10.80
CA GLY A 148 3.85 0.64 -11.75
C GLY A 148 5.25 0.03 -11.63
N VAL A 149 5.96 0.26 -10.51
CA VAL A 149 7.25 -0.39 -10.25
C VAL A 149 7.06 -1.90 -10.09
N ILE A 150 7.96 -2.66 -10.71
CA ILE A 150 8.04 -4.12 -10.59
C ILE A 150 9.32 -4.49 -9.84
N VAL A 151 9.19 -5.20 -8.72
CA VAL A 151 10.32 -5.73 -7.94
C VAL A 151 10.35 -7.24 -8.07
N LEU A 152 11.45 -7.76 -8.62
CA LEU A 152 11.65 -9.18 -8.83
C LEU A 152 12.32 -9.86 -7.63
N LYS A 153 12.27 -11.18 -7.63
CA LYS A 153 12.79 -12.02 -6.55
C LYS A 153 14.27 -11.76 -6.24
N GLY A 154 14.64 -11.94 -4.98
CA GLY A 154 16.03 -11.86 -4.55
C GLY A 154 16.60 -10.44 -4.54
N VAL A 155 15.74 -9.43 -4.60
CA VAL A 155 16.12 -8.02 -4.55
C VAL A 155 15.99 -7.49 -3.12
N THR A 156 17.03 -6.81 -2.67
CA THR A 156 17.00 -5.90 -1.53
C THR A 156 17.06 -4.44 -2.01
N ILE A 157 16.11 -3.61 -1.59
CA ILE A 157 16.13 -2.16 -1.84
C ILE A 157 16.49 -1.48 -0.51
N GLY A 158 17.66 -0.84 -0.49
CA GLY A 158 18.22 -0.24 0.70
C GLY A 158 17.46 1.00 1.18
N GLU A 159 17.59 1.30 2.47
CA GLU A 159 16.81 2.31 3.16
C GLU A 159 16.81 3.69 2.47
N ASN A 160 15.71 4.42 2.66
CA ASN A 160 15.49 5.78 2.14
C ASN A 160 15.52 5.90 0.60
N SER A 161 15.63 4.79 -0.13
CA SER A 161 15.76 4.80 -1.58
C SER A 161 14.42 5.01 -2.28
N VAL A 162 14.48 5.67 -3.43
CA VAL A 162 13.31 5.94 -4.28
C VAL A 162 13.48 5.22 -5.60
N ILE A 163 12.46 4.47 -6.01
CA ILE A 163 12.40 3.81 -7.31
C ILE A 163 11.41 4.58 -8.20
N GLY A 164 11.89 5.11 -9.32
CA GLY A 164 11.06 5.88 -10.26
C GLY A 164 9.93 5.05 -10.88
N ALA A 165 8.85 5.71 -11.29
CA ALA A 165 7.67 5.06 -11.87
C ALA A 165 8.03 4.18 -13.10
N GLY A 166 7.31 3.07 -13.27
CA GLY A 166 7.46 2.13 -14.38
C GLY A 166 8.77 1.34 -14.39
N SER A 167 9.57 1.41 -13.32
CA SER A 167 10.88 0.74 -13.27
C SER A 167 10.76 -0.75 -12.99
N VAL A 168 11.70 -1.54 -13.51
CA VAL A 168 11.83 -2.98 -13.21
C VAL A 168 13.11 -3.23 -12.44
N VAL A 169 12.97 -3.57 -11.16
CA VAL A 169 14.09 -3.81 -10.25
C VAL A 169 14.47 -5.29 -10.32
N THR A 170 15.61 -5.56 -10.94
CA THR A 170 16.11 -6.92 -11.19
C THR A 170 17.32 -7.28 -10.31
N LYS A 171 17.87 -6.31 -9.57
CA LYS A 171 19.08 -6.41 -8.74
C LYS A 171 18.93 -5.47 -7.55
N ASP A 172 19.71 -5.72 -6.51
CA ASP A 172 19.74 -4.90 -5.31
C ASP A 172 20.00 -3.42 -5.63
N ILE A 173 19.36 -2.55 -4.85
CA ILE A 173 19.51 -1.10 -4.92
C ILE A 173 20.14 -0.65 -3.59
N PRO A 174 21.28 0.05 -3.62
CA PRO A 174 21.92 0.50 -2.39
C PRO A 174 21.05 1.53 -1.66
N ALA A 175 21.26 1.72 -0.36
CA ALA A 175 20.58 2.73 0.43
C ALA A 175 20.86 4.17 -0.06
N ASN A 176 19.94 5.09 0.24
CA ASN A 176 20.06 6.52 0.00
C ASN A 176 20.30 6.86 -1.49
N VAL A 177 19.56 6.24 -2.40
CA VAL A 177 19.64 6.57 -3.84
C VAL A 177 18.27 6.76 -4.47
N VAL A 178 18.26 7.38 -5.64
CA VAL A 178 17.15 7.27 -6.59
C VAL A 178 17.61 6.36 -7.72
N ALA A 179 16.80 5.34 -8.02
CA ALA A 179 17.00 4.47 -9.17
C ALA A 179 15.77 4.51 -10.09
N ALA A 180 15.97 4.35 -11.39
CA ALA A 180 14.88 4.28 -12.36
C ALA A 180 15.26 3.47 -13.60
N GLY A 181 14.25 3.05 -14.37
CA GLY A 181 14.40 2.38 -15.67
C GLY A 181 14.04 0.89 -15.68
N ASN A 182 14.09 0.28 -16.86
CA ASN A 182 13.90 -1.15 -17.06
C ASN A 182 15.10 -1.72 -17.83
N PRO A 183 16.06 -2.38 -17.16
CA PRO A 183 16.12 -2.59 -15.71
C PRO A 183 16.54 -1.33 -14.94
N ALA A 184 16.13 -1.20 -13.68
CA ALA A 184 16.39 -0.04 -12.85
C ALA A 184 17.89 0.14 -12.58
N ARG A 185 18.37 1.39 -12.68
CA ARG A 185 19.75 1.77 -12.37
C ARG A 185 19.76 3.01 -11.50
N VAL A 186 20.78 3.13 -10.66
CA VAL A 186 20.99 4.34 -9.83
C VAL A 186 21.21 5.53 -10.75
N ILE A 187 20.40 6.58 -10.58
CA ILE A 187 20.47 7.82 -11.34
C ILE A 187 20.86 9.03 -10.47
N LYS A 188 20.73 8.90 -9.14
CA LYS A 188 21.03 9.98 -8.20
C LYS A 188 21.35 9.42 -6.82
N LYS A 189 22.29 10.05 -6.11
CA LYS A 189 22.51 9.82 -4.67
C LYS A 189 21.68 10.81 -3.85
N ILE A 190 21.09 10.31 -2.77
CA ILE A 190 20.43 11.13 -1.74
C ILE A 190 21.50 11.47 -0.70
N ASN A 191 21.54 12.72 -0.27
CA ASN A 191 22.47 13.16 0.76
C ASN A 191 21.94 12.68 2.14
N PRO A 192 22.63 11.76 2.83
CA PRO A 192 22.17 11.23 4.11
C PRO A 192 22.32 12.23 5.27
N GLN A 193 23.13 13.29 5.10
CA GLN A 193 23.29 14.35 6.10
C GLN A 193 22.10 15.33 6.12
N ARG A 194 21.26 15.36 5.08
CA ARG A 194 20.05 16.18 5.08
C ARG A 194 18.95 15.51 5.90
N ARG A 195 18.30 16.29 6.77
CA ARG A 195 17.18 15.81 7.58
C ARG A 195 16.07 15.26 6.67
N MET A 196 15.75 13.98 6.86
CA MET A 196 14.66 13.30 6.18
C MET A 196 13.46 13.16 7.11
N LEU A 197 12.31 13.67 6.67
CA LEU A 197 11.06 13.51 7.41
C LEU A 197 10.38 12.23 6.92
N LYS A 198 10.20 11.26 7.82
CA LYS A 198 9.53 9.98 7.54
C LYS A 198 8.05 10.05 7.89
N ARG A 199 7.26 9.07 7.42
CA ARG A 199 5.81 9.01 7.64
C ARG A 199 5.42 8.95 9.11
N GLU A 200 6.19 8.27 9.94
CA GLU A 200 6.03 8.18 11.40
C GLU A 200 5.87 9.57 12.07
N LEU A 201 6.48 10.62 11.50
CA LEU A 201 6.37 11.97 12.01
C LEU A 201 4.91 12.47 12.00
N MET A 202 4.10 12.03 11.03
CA MET A 202 2.67 12.35 10.95
C MET A 202 1.89 11.77 12.13
N PHE A 203 2.41 10.71 12.77
CA PHE A 203 1.72 9.94 13.80
C PHE A 203 2.27 10.14 15.22
N ARG A 204 3.27 11.02 15.41
CA ARG A 204 3.81 11.36 16.74
C ARG A 204 2.73 11.82 17.71
N ASP A 205 1.74 12.56 17.19
CA ASP A 205 0.47 12.80 17.85
C ASP A 205 -0.65 12.28 16.95
N ALA A 206 -0.87 10.96 16.99
CA ALA A 206 -1.89 10.31 16.19
C ALA A 206 -3.29 10.89 16.45
N GLN A 207 -3.60 11.28 17.69
CA GLN A 207 -4.89 11.91 18.00
C GLN A 207 -5.04 13.27 17.35
N HIS A 208 -3.98 14.08 17.33
CA HIS A 208 -3.97 15.36 16.59
C HIS A 208 -4.06 15.14 15.08
N TYR A 209 -3.34 14.17 14.52
CA TYR A 209 -3.44 13.83 13.10
C TYR A 209 -4.88 13.52 12.68
N TYR A 210 -5.54 12.59 13.37
CA TYR A 210 -6.92 12.20 13.04
C TYR A 210 -7.92 13.33 13.31
N ARG A 211 -7.72 14.18 14.34
CA ARG A 211 -8.55 15.36 14.57
C ARG A 211 -8.42 16.38 13.45
N ASN A 212 -7.21 16.70 13.03
CA ASN A 212 -6.98 17.64 11.93
C ASN A 212 -7.63 17.14 10.63
N GLN A 213 -7.57 15.82 10.37
CA GLN A 213 -8.23 15.24 9.20
C GLN A 213 -9.76 15.38 9.26
N ASP A 214 -10.38 15.15 10.42
CA ASP A 214 -11.82 15.37 10.60
C ASP A 214 -12.23 16.84 10.50
N GLU A 215 -11.41 17.76 11.04
CA GLU A 215 -11.63 19.21 10.93
C GLU A 215 -11.52 19.69 9.49
N LEU A 216 -10.54 19.19 8.73
CA LEU A 216 -10.41 19.45 7.30
C LEU A 216 -11.62 18.91 6.52
N ASP A 217 -12.05 17.67 6.77
CA ASP A 217 -13.25 17.11 6.13
C ASP A 217 -14.50 17.93 6.48
N ARG A 218 -14.63 18.37 7.73
CA ARG A 218 -15.74 19.22 8.17
C ARG A 218 -15.73 20.56 7.47
N TYR A 219 -14.58 21.22 7.36
CA TYR A 219 -14.42 22.48 6.65
C TYR A 219 -14.73 22.34 5.15
N MET A 220 -14.14 21.33 4.49
CA MET A 220 -14.32 21.09 3.05
C MET A 220 -15.75 20.73 2.67
N LEU A 221 -16.51 20.10 3.58
CA LEU A 221 -17.88 19.63 3.34
C LEU A 221 -18.94 20.48 4.07
N ALA A 222 -18.55 21.56 4.75
CA ALA A 222 -19.45 22.38 5.58
C ALA A 222 -20.64 22.92 4.79
N ASN A 223 -20.42 23.29 3.53
CA ASN A 223 -21.41 23.92 2.66
C ASN A 223 -22.24 22.91 1.84
N ASN A 224 -22.18 21.62 2.18
CA ASN A 224 -22.91 20.58 1.46
C ASN A 224 -24.20 20.18 2.17
N GLY A 225 -25.34 20.44 1.51
CA GLY A 225 -26.67 20.04 1.99
C GLY A 225 -27.15 18.70 1.43
N TRP A 226 -28.06 18.04 2.15
CA TRP A 226 -28.60 16.73 1.77
C TRP A 226 -29.37 16.75 0.44
N LEU A 227 -30.15 17.82 0.17
CA LEU A 227 -30.89 17.98 -1.09
C LEU A 227 -29.96 18.07 -2.31
N ASN A 228 -28.92 18.89 -2.21
CA ASN A 228 -27.96 19.07 -3.31
C ASN A 228 -27.19 17.77 -3.58
N TRP A 229 -26.87 17.02 -2.52
CA TRP A 229 -26.24 15.72 -2.66
C TRP A 229 -27.15 14.69 -3.34
N LEU A 230 -28.41 14.53 -2.90
CA LEU A 230 -29.35 13.62 -3.56
C LEU A 230 -29.56 13.99 -5.03
N ARG A 231 -29.69 15.29 -5.32
CA ARG A 231 -29.74 15.78 -6.70
C ARG A 231 -28.49 15.35 -7.48
N SER A 232 -27.29 15.55 -6.95
CA SER A 232 -26.05 15.14 -7.65
C SER A 232 -25.93 13.63 -7.86
N VAL A 233 -26.57 12.82 -7.01
CA VAL A 233 -26.57 11.35 -7.13
C VAL A 233 -27.50 10.88 -8.25
N PHE A 234 -28.72 11.43 -8.33
CA PHE A 234 -29.73 10.97 -9.29
C PHE A 234 -29.76 11.79 -10.59
N PHE A 235 -29.41 13.07 -10.53
CA PHE A 235 -29.46 14.04 -11.63
C PHE A 235 -28.18 14.92 -11.65
N PRO A 236 -27.00 14.33 -11.95
CA PRO A 236 -25.74 15.05 -11.99
C PRO A 236 -25.72 16.11 -13.10
N ASN A 237 -25.07 17.24 -12.84
CA ASN A 237 -24.89 18.32 -13.83
C ASN A 237 -23.42 18.79 -13.93
N ARG A 238 -23.15 19.79 -14.78
CA ARG A 238 -21.77 20.27 -15.05
C ARG A 238 -21.09 20.95 -13.84
N ASN A 239 -21.85 21.31 -12.81
CA ASN A 239 -21.35 21.97 -11.59
C ASN A 239 -21.07 20.99 -10.45
N ASP A 240 -21.37 19.70 -10.65
CA ASP A 240 -21.05 18.60 -9.73
C ASP A 240 -19.65 18.03 -9.97
#